data_AF-A0A7V4Z0D6-F1
#
_entry.id   AF-A0A7V4Z0D6-F1
#
_cell.length_a   1.000
_cell.length_b   1.000
_cell.length_c   1.000
_cell.angle_alpha   90.00
_cell.angle_beta   90.00
_cell.angle_gamma   90.00
#
_symmetry.space_group_name_H-M   'P 1'
#
loop_
_entity.id
_entity.type
_entity.pdbx_description
1 polymer ?
#
loop_
_entity_poly.entity_id
_entity_poly.type
_entity_poly.pdbx_seq_one_letter_code
_entity_poly.pdbx_strand_id
1 'polypeptide(L)'
;MEPVTTTAMLGTVVGYLAKTLKDNKSIQDFFKDFTDAAVAWIRPVFLKDDESPKEVLENLKQNPDSQPRQDAAKNALAIALEENPQAEKWLKEMSDAIQQKHPGLFNIDNRGANIGQQNIGSTVTNTNPDFTFNK
;
A
#
# COMPACT_ATOMS: atom_id res chain seq x y z
N MET A 1 18.92 0.77 -2.58
CA MET A 1 17.99 0.59 -3.72
C MET A 1 17.81 1.94 -4.42
N GLU A 2 17.23 1.99 -5.62
CA GLU A 2 16.91 3.29 -6.25
C GLU A 2 15.77 3.98 -5.49
N PRO A 3 15.79 5.32 -5.32
CA PRO A 3 14.79 6.07 -4.55
C PRO A 3 13.34 5.89 -5.07
N VAL A 4 13.22 5.53 -6.35
CA VAL A 4 11.95 5.25 -7.01
C VAL A 4 11.28 3.98 -6.45
N THR A 5 12.08 2.96 -6.11
CA THR A 5 11.58 1.67 -5.60
C THR A 5 11.01 1.80 -4.19
N THR A 6 11.70 2.54 -3.30
CA THR A 6 11.26 2.79 -1.93
C THR A 6 9.93 3.55 -1.90
N THR A 7 9.80 4.58 -2.75
CA THR A 7 8.57 5.38 -2.86
C THR A 7 7.38 4.53 -3.30
N ALA A 8 7.58 3.60 -4.24
CA ALA A 8 6.53 2.68 -4.69
C ALA A 8 6.12 1.65 -3.62
N MET A 9 7.09 1.15 -2.84
CA MET A 9 6.82 0.26 -1.70
C MET A 9 6.03 0.98 -0.61
N LEU A 10 6.41 2.21 -0.25
CA LEU A 10 5.66 3.06 0.68
C LEU A 10 4.22 3.27 0.20
N GLY A 11 4.04 3.57 -1.09
CA GLY A 11 2.72 3.71 -1.71
C GLY A 11 1.88 2.43 -1.62
N THR A 12 2.50 1.27 -1.81
CA THR A 12 1.83 -0.04 -1.70
C THR A 12 1.37 -0.32 -0.28
N VAL A 13 2.24 -0.11 0.72
CA VAL A 13 1.92 -0.35 2.13
C VAL A 13 0.83 0.60 2.61
N VAL A 14 0.93 1.90 2.30
CA VAL A 14 -0.09 2.89 2.68
C VAL A 14 -1.40 2.66 1.93
N GLY A 15 -1.33 2.28 0.65
CA GLY A 15 -2.52 1.93 -0.14
C GLY A 15 -3.25 0.72 0.46
N TYR A 16 -2.51 -0.30 0.90
CA TYR A 16 -3.08 -1.45 1.57
C TYR A 16 -3.68 -1.08 2.94
N LEU A 17 -3.01 -0.22 3.70
CA LEU A 17 -3.54 0.32 4.94
C LEU A 17 -4.86 1.06 4.70
N ALA A 18 -4.88 2.01 3.76
CA ALA A 18 -6.08 2.77 3.40
C ALA A 18 -7.23 1.85 2.97
N LYS A 19 -6.95 0.84 2.15
CA LYS A 19 -7.94 -0.17 1.73
C LYS A 19 -8.46 -0.96 2.93
N THR A 20 -7.58 -1.41 3.82
CA THR A 20 -7.96 -2.16 5.02
C THR A 20 -8.90 -1.33 5.89
N LEU A 21 -8.58 -0.05 6.11
CA LEU A 21 -9.43 0.86 6.88
C LEU A 21 -10.77 1.12 6.18
N LYS A 22 -10.79 1.23 4.85
CA LYS A 22 -12.00 1.42 4.03
C LYS A 22 -12.95 0.22 4.10
N ASP A 23 -12.41 -1.00 4.13
CA ASP A 23 -13.15 -2.24 4.30
C ASP A 23 -13.69 -2.43 5.75
N ASN A 24 -13.71 -1.37 6.58
CA ASN A 24 -14.05 -1.38 8.01
C ASN A 24 -13.21 -2.35 8.86
N LYS A 25 -12.02 -2.75 8.38
CA LYS A 25 -11.12 -3.61 9.12
C LYS A 25 -10.25 -2.77 10.07
N SER A 26 -9.87 -3.36 11.20
CA SER A 26 -9.02 -2.69 12.17
C SER A 26 -7.59 -2.58 11.62
N ILE A 27 -6.83 -1.59 12.08
CA ILE A 27 -5.38 -1.54 11.80
C ILE A 27 -4.67 -2.80 12.33
N GLN A 28 -5.23 -3.44 13.35
CA GLN A 28 -4.74 -4.74 13.83
C GLN A 28 -4.80 -5.82 12.74
N ASP A 29 -5.83 -5.82 11.89
CA ASP A 29 -5.92 -6.77 10.77
C ASP A 29 -4.87 -6.48 9.70
N PHE A 30 -4.54 -5.20 9.48
CA PHE A 30 -3.41 -4.83 8.62
C PHE A 30 -2.09 -5.43 9.16
N PHE A 31 -1.84 -5.35 10.46
CA PHE A 31 -0.60 -5.88 11.04
C PHE A 31 -0.50 -7.41 10.99
N LYS A 32 -1.62 -8.14 11.06
CA LYS A 32 -1.64 -9.61 10.99
C LYS A 32 -1.08 -10.17 9.68
N ASP A 33 -1.04 -9.36 8.62
CA ASP A 33 -0.52 -9.81 7.33
C ASP A 33 1.01 -9.84 7.25
N PHE A 34 1.72 -9.30 8.25
CA PHE A 34 3.15 -9.09 8.25
C PHE A 34 3.87 -9.86 9.36
N THR A 35 5.20 -9.93 9.27
CA THR A 35 6.04 -10.54 10.31
C THR A 35 6.11 -9.65 11.55
N ASP A 36 6.33 -10.26 12.72
CA ASP A 36 6.36 -9.56 14.00
C ASP A 36 7.41 -8.42 14.03
N ALA A 37 8.58 -8.66 13.43
CA ALA A 37 9.63 -7.64 13.29
C ALA A 37 9.19 -6.45 12.43
N ALA A 38 8.49 -6.73 11.32
CA ALA A 38 7.97 -5.70 10.45
C ALA A 38 6.87 -4.90 11.15
N VAL A 39 5.96 -5.58 11.86
CA VAL A 39 4.92 -4.97 12.70
C VAL A 39 5.53 -4.09 13.78
N ALA A 40 6.53 -4.57 14.51
CA ALA A 40 7.20 -3.83 15.57
C ALA A 40 7.80 -2.50 15.08
N TRP A 41 8.22 -2.44 13.81
CA TRP A 41 8.70 -1.21 13.20
C TRP A 41 7.57 -0.26 12.75
N ILE A 42 6.55 -0.76 12.04
CA ILE A 42 5.47 0.09 11.51
C ILE A 42 4.45 0.51 12.57
N ARG A 43 4.27 -0.29 13.62
CA ARG A 43 3.32 -0.04 14.70
C ARG A 43 3.55 1.34 15.36
N PRO A 44 4.74 1.70 15.86
CA PRO A 44 4.98 3.00 16.46
C PRO A 44 4.86 4.18 15.47
N VAL A 45 4.85 3.93 14.15
CA VAL A 45 4.63 4.99 13.15
C VAL A 45 3.16 5.45 13.15
N PHE A 46 2.23 4.50 13.32
CA PHE A 46 0.78 4.75 13.20
C PHE A 46 0.02 4.69 14.52
N LEU A 47 0.57 4.02 15.54
CA LEU A 47 0.01 3.89 16.87
C LEU A 47 0.90 4.58 17.90
N LYS A 48 0.28 5.04 18.98
CA LYS A 48 0.96 5.51 20.19
C LYS A 48 1.32 4.32 21.09
N ASP A 49 2.10 4.56 22.14
CA ASP A 49 2.45 3.55 23.14
C ASP A 49 1.23 2.92 23.83
N ASP A 50 0.12 3.67 23.94
CA ASP A 50 -1.15 3.18 24.50
C ASP A 50 -2.02 2.44 23.47
N GLU A 51 -1.46 2.13 22.29
CA GLU A 51 -2.15 1.49 21.16
C GLU A 51 -3.24 2.34 20.48
N SER A 52 -3.46 3.56 20.95
CA SER A 52 -4.33 4.52 20.27
C SER A 52 -3.77 4.96 18.92
N PRO A 53 -4.64 5.22 17.93
CA PRO A 53 -4.23 5.74 16.65
C PRO A 53 -3.55 7.11 16.79
N LYS A 54 -2.46 7.31 16.04
CA LYS A 54 -1.86 8.64 15.87
C LYS A 54 -2.72 9.47 14.91
N GLU A 55 -2.53 10.79 14.94
CA GLU A 55 -3.27 11.74 14.11
C GLU A 55 -3.22 11.37 12.61
N VAL A 56 -2.08 10.89 12.11
CA VAL A 56 -1.92 10.46 10.71
C VAL A 56 -2.87 9.30 10.36
N LEU A 57 -3.05 8.36 11.29
CA LEU A 57 -3.92 7.20 11.12
C LEU A 57 -5.39 7.58 11.32
N GLU A 58 -5.71 8.43 12.30
CA GLU A 58 -7.07 8.93 12.51
C GLU A 58 -7.58 9.69 11.29
N ASN A 59 -6.73 10.56 10.75
CA ASN A 59 -7.01 11.24 9.50
C ASN A 59 -7.19 10.23 8.36
N LEU A 60 -6.29 9.27 8.18
CA LEU A 60 -6.43 8.29 7.11
C LEU A 60 -7.72 7.45 7.26
N LYS A 61 -8.11 7.08 8.48
CA LYS A 61 -9.37 6.36 8.77
C LYS A 61 -10.60 7.14 8.36
N GLN A 62 -10.63 8.45 8.63
CA GLN A 62 -11.76 9.30 8.29
C GLN A 62 -11.96 9.45 6.79
N ASN A 63 -10.87 9.49 6.00
CA ASN A 63 -10.96 9.53 4.54
C ASN A 63 -9.77 8.79 3.91
N PRO A 64 -9.89 7.47 3.73
CA PRO A 64 -8.79 6.63 3.27
C PRO A 64 -8.44 6.86 1.80
N ASP A 65 -9.37 7.36 0.98
CA ASP A 65 -9.14 7.69 -0.44
C ASP A 65 -8.49 9.07 -0.64
N SER A 66 -8.34 9.86 0.42
CA SER A 66 -7.76 11.21 0.34
C SER A 66 -6.26 11.15 0.08
N GLN A 67 -5.82 11.53 -1.12
CA GLN A 67 -4.40 11.65 -1.49
C GLN A 67 -3.55 12.36 -0.41
N PRO A 68 -3.89 13.57 0.08
CA PRO A 68 -3.05 14.24 1.07
C PRO A 68 -2.93 13.49 2.40
N ARG A 69 -3.91 12.66 2.76
CA ARG A 69 -3.86 11.83 3.98
C ARG A 69 -3.01 10.58 3.76
N GLN A 70 -3.08 9.99 2.57
CA GLN A 70 -2.15 8.92 2.17
C GLN A 70 -0.71 9.44 2.09
N ASP A 71 -0.47 10.63 1.53
CA ASP A 71 0.87 11.20 1.47
C ASP A 71 1.43 11.53 2.85
N ALA A 72 0.61 11.98 3.80
CA ALA A 72 1.02 12.14 5.20
C ALA A 72 1.46 10.79 5.82
N ALA A 73 0.72 9.71 5.58
CA ALA A 73 1.08 8.37 6.03
C ALA A 73 2.36 7.84 5.36
N LYS A 74 2.55 8.10 4.05
CA LYS A 74 3.79 7.75 3.33
C LYS A 74 4.98 8.51 3.91
N ASN A 75 4.80 9.80 4.20
CA ASN A 75 5.86 10.63 4.75
C ASN A 75 6.26 10.15 6.16
N ALA A 76 5.29 9.78 7.00
CA ALA A 76 5.58 9.20 8.32
C ALA A 76 6.43 7.92 8.22
N LEU A 77 6.12 7.05 7.25
CA LEU A 77 6.92 5.85 6.98
C LEU A 77 8.30 6.17 6.38
N ALA A 78 8.39 7.18 5.50
CA ALA A 78 9.65 7.61 4.93
C ALA A 78 10.61 8.11 6.03
N ILE A 79 10.11 8.93 6.95
CA ILE A 79 10.87 9.40 8.12
C ILE A 79 11.33 8.20 8.97
N ALA A 80 10.43 7.26 9.27
CA ALA A 80 10.76 6.07 10.05
C ALA A 80 11.77 5.13 9.35
N LEU A 81 11.85 5.19 8.02
CA LEU A 81 12.83 4.47 7.21
C LEU A 81 14.19 5.18 7.24
N GLU A 82 14.22 6.52 7.19
CA GLU A 82 15.45 7.30 7.32
C GLU A 82 16.11 7.10 8.70
N GLU A 83 15.31 6.99 9.75
CA GLU A 83 15.81 6.71 11.11
C GLU A 83 16.29 5.26 11.30
N ASN A 84 15.83 4.32 10.46
CA ASN A 84 16.19 2.92 10.56
C ASN A 84 16.45 2.28 9.17
N PRO A 85 17.72 2.22 8.71
CA PRO A 85 18.03 1.65 7.40
C PRO A 85 17.72 0.14 7.29
N GLN A 86 17.62 -0.60 8.40
CA GLN A 86 17.18 -2.01 8.35
C GLN A 86 15.70 -2.15 8.01
N ALA A 87 14.92 -1.09 8.21
CA ALA A 87 13.51 -1.09 7.86
C ALA A 87 13.25 -1.17 6.36
N GLU A 88 14.24 -0.92 5.51
CA GLU A 88 14.11 -1.13 4.06
C GLU A 88 13.79 -2.59 3.76
N LYS A 89 14.38 -3.52 4.54
CA LYS A 89 14.08 -4.95 4.44
C LYS A 89 12.63 -5.24 4.83
N TRP A 90 12.17 -4.69 5.95
CA TRP A 90 10.80 -4.90 6.43
C TRP A 90 9.76 -4.28 5.50
N LEU A 91 10.02 -3.08 4.99
CA LEU A 91 9.17 -2.43 4.00
C LEU A 91 9.06 -3.28 2.73
N LYS A 92 10.17 -3.82 2.25
CA LYS A 92 10.18 -4.74 1.12
C LYS A 92 9.36 -5.99 1.43
N GLU A 93 9.57 -6.64 2.58
CA GLU A 93 8.81 -7.82 3.01
C GLU A 93 7.31 -7.54 3.08
N MET A 94 6.89 -6.39 3.62
CA MET A 94 5.50 -5.97 3.64
C MET A 94 4.93 -5.80 2.23
N SER A 95 5.66 -5.09 1.37
CA SER A 95 5.22 -4.85 -0.01
C SER A 95 5.08 -6.14 -0.81
N ASP A 96 5.95 -7.12 -0.56
CA ASP A 96 5.93 -8.43 -1.19
C ASP A 96 4.76 -9.27 -0.65
N ALA A 97 4.56 -9.29 0.67
CA ALA A 97 3.42 -9.95 1.31
C ALA A 97 2.07 -9.40 0.81
N ILE A 98 1.96 -8.08 0.62
CA ILE A 98 0.76 -7.44 0.04
C ILE A 98 0.56 -7.93 -1.39
N GLN A 99 1.59 -7.88 -2.24
CA GLN A 99 1.46 -8.29 -3.64
C GLN A 99 1.14 -9.79 -3.78
N GLN A 100 1.69 -10.63 -2.92
CA GLN A 100 1.38 -12.06 -2.91
C GLN A 100 -0.07 -12.34 -2.50
N LYS A 101 -0.56 -11.65 -1.47
CA LYS A 101 -1.94 -11.83 -0.96
C LYS A 101 -3.00 -11.12 -1.80
N HIS A 102 -2.59 -10.06 -2.48
CA HIS A 102 -3.44 -9.16 -3.27
C HIS A 102 -2.82 -8.89 -4.64
N PRO A 103 -2.64 -9.93 -5.48
CA PRO A 103 -2.03 -9.76 -6.80
C PRO A 103 -2.87 -8.81 -7.66
N GLY A 104 -2.22 -7.78 -8.22
CA GLY A 104 -2.85 -6.78 -9.10
C GLY A 104 -3.52 -5.59 -8.41
N LEU A 105 -3.49 -5.50 -7.06
CA LEU A 105 -4.06 -4.37 -6.33
C LEU A 105 -3.14 -3.15 -6.28
N PHE A 106 -1.82 -3.38 -6.24
CA PHE A 106 -0.80 -2.33 -6.25
C PHE A 106 0.29 -2.74 -7.24
N ASN A 107 0.20 -2.25 -8.48
CA ASN A 107 1.24 -2.48 -9.46
C ASN A 107 2.46 -1.64 -9.10
N ILE A 108 3.49 -2.28 -8.52
CA ILE A 108 4.84 -1.72 -8.46
C ILE A 108 5.44 -1.86 -9.86
N ASP A 109 4.95 -1.06 -10.79
CA ASP A 109 5.50 -1.02 -12.14
C ASP A 109 6.81 -0.23 -12.06
N ASN A 110 7.94 -0.89 -12.34
CA ASN A 110 9.27 -0.28 -12.44
C ASN A 110 9.41 0.65 -13.67
N ARG A 111 8.29 1.11 -14.24
CA ARG A 111 8.22 2.10 -15.31
C ARG A 111 7.95 3.46 -14.67
N GLY A 112 8.91 4.36 -14.82
CA GLY A 112 8.94 5.67 -14.17
C GLY A 112 7.61 6.41 -14.15
N ALA A 113 7.32 6.98 -12.98
CA ALA A 113 6.45 8.14 -12.76
C ALA A 113 5.17 8.21 -13.61
N ASN A 114 4.07 7.64 -13.11
CA ASN A 114 2.75 8.25 -13.21
C ASN A 114 1.86 7.72 -12.08
N ILE A 115 1.97 8.37 -10.92
CA ILE A 115 1.04 8.19 -9.80
C ILE A 115 -0.27 8.89 -10.19
N GLY A 116 -1.05 8.24 -11.05
CA GLY A 116 -2.16 8.92 -11.69
C GLY A 116 -2.96 8.06 -12.66
N GLN A 117 -3.28 6.81 -12.31
CA GLN A 117 -4.50 6.16 -12.78
C GLN A 117 -4.72 4.84 -12.04
N GLN A 118 -5.63 4.87 -11.05
CA GLN A 118 -6.29 3.65 -10.61
C GLN A 118 -7.19 3.19 -11.76
N ASN A 119 -6.74 2.23 -12.57
CA ASN A 119 -7.65 1.39 -13.35
C ASN A 119 -8.13 0.26 -12.44
N ILE A 120 -9.06 0.60 -11.55
CA ILE A 120 -9.98 -0.37 -10.95
C ILE A 120 -11.03 -0.71 -12.00
N GLY A 121 -10.73 -1.64 -12.89
CA GLY A 121 -11.71 -2.07 -13.88
C GLY A 121 -11.16 -2.91 -15.01
N SER A 122 -11.48 -4.21 -14.92
CA SER A 122 -11.73 -5.10 -16.05
C SER A 122 -10.52 -5.77 -16.69
N THR A 123 -10.45 -7.08 -16.45
CA THR A 123 -9.88 -8.06 -17.37
C THR A 123 -10.34 -7.73 -18.79
N VAL A 124 -9.44 -7.23 -19.65
CA VAL A 124 -9.67 -7.22 -21.08
C VAL A 124 -9.39 -8.64 -21.56
N THR A 125 -10.38 -9.52 -21.43
CA THR A 125 -10.41 -10.77 -22.19
C THR A 125 -10.77 -10.40 -23.63
N ASN A 126 -9.76 -10.10 -24.45
CA ASN A 126 -9.94 -10.01 -25.88
C ASN A 126 -10.22 -11.44 -26.41
N THR A 127 -11.50 -11.82 -26.40
CA THR A 127 -12.00 -12.95 -27.19
C THR A 127 -12.63 -12.33 -28.42
N ASN A 128 -11.86 -12.33 -29.50
CA ASN A 128 -12.31 -11.94 -30.83
C ASN A 128 -13.29 -13.02 -31.33
N PRO A 129 -14.61 -12.78 -31.47
CA PRO A 129 -15.45 -13.72 -32.20
C PRO A 129 -15.27 -13.45 -33.70
N ASP A 130 -14.79 -14.49 -34.39
CA ASP A 130 -14.78 -14.64 -35.83
C ASP A 130 -16.13 -14.21 -36.42
N PHE A 131 -16.17 -13.07 -37.11
CA PHE A 131 -17.30 -12.69 -37.94
C PHE A 131 -17.03 -13.13 -39.37
N THR A 132 -17.36 -14.39 -39.64
CA THR A 132 -17.54 -14.94 -40.98
C THR A 132 -18.77 -14.28 -41.62
N PHE A 133 -18.58 -13.47 -42.68
CA PHE A 133 -19.68 -13.00 -43.53
C PHE A 133 -19.83 -13.92 -44.74
N ASN A 134 -20.95 -14.63 -44.79
CA ASN A 134 -21.32 -15.57 -45.83
C ASN A 134 -22.64 -15.08 -46.47
N LYS A 135 -22.56 -14.40 -47.63
CA LYS A 135 -23.41 -14.56 -48.83
C LYS A 135 -23.12 -13.49 -49.87
#